data_AF-A0A3D3X360-F1
#
_entry.id   AF-A0A3D3X360-F1
#
_cell.length_a   1.000
_cell.length_b   1.000
_cell.length_c   1.000
_cell.angle_alpha   90.00
_cell.angle_beta   90.00
_cell.angle_gamma   90.00
#
_symmetry.space_group_name_H-M   'P 1'
#
loop_
_entity.id
_entity.type
_entity.pdbx_description
1 polymer ?
#
loop_
_entity_poly.entity_id
_entity_poly.type
_entity_poly.pdbx_seq_one_letter_code
_entity_poly.pdbx_strand_id
1 'polypeptide(L)'
;MAKSFSPVRWYHGKYSEGYDLRPVRSARIAGRTLKFLALAIRVPLLKGLIGRVILWQLGVFRFRRHSPSGEAVMHPVHPNQRQLTKKESRISLQHFFQSAKDKHSPRTKLALQKKEQGKKSKSQKSSEMEKVEGVFDFHNAYLQGFTTPLQVAQRFLDVIRSMEESAVPLKPMMMWDAKDILHQAELSTKR
;
A
#
# COMPACT_ATOMS: atom_id res chain seq x y z
N MET A 1 -15.56 -15.22 37.49
CA MET A 1 -16.63 -14.19 37.46
C MET A 1 -17.17 -14.07 36.05
N ALA A 2 -18.37 -14.60 35.81
CA ALA A 2 -19.02 -14.64 34.50
C ALA A 2 -19.52 -13.24 34.12
N LYS A 3 -19.04 -12.68 33.02
CA LYS A 3 -19.60 -11.46 32.43
C LYS A 3 -20.92 -11.84 31.76
N SER A 4 -22.01 -11.31 32.31
CA SER A 4 -23.38 -11.50 31.86
C SER A 4 -23.55 -11.25 30.37
N PHE A 5 -24.11 -12.23 29.65
CA PHE A 5 -24.75 -12.00 28.35
C PHE A 5 -25.95 -11.08 28.59
N SER A 6 -25.84 -9.80 28.23
CA SER A 6 -26.98 -8.89 28.25
C SER A 6 -27.90 -9.20 27.06
N PRO A 7 -29.23 -9.30 27.28
CA PRO A 7 -30.17 -9.49 26.19
C PRO A 7 -30.23 -8.22 25.35
N VAL A 8 -30.15 -8.44 24.04
CA VAL A 8 -29.97 -7.41 23.01
C VAL A 8 -31.22 -6.54 22.93
N ARG A 9 -31.07 -5.24 23.18
CA ARG A 9 -32.14 -4.25 23.01
C ARG A 9 -32.45 -4.10 21.51
N TRP A 10 -33.64 -4.52 21.12
CA TRP A 10 -34.14 -4.40 19.75
C TRP A 10 -34.51 -2.95 19.48
N TYR A 11 -33.72 -2.28 18.63
CA TYR A 11 -34.01 -0.93 18.18
C TYR A 11 -34.70 -0.97 16.81
N HIS A 12 -35.99 -0.66 16.76
CA HIS A 12 -36.65 -0.18 15.56
C HIS A 12 -36.26 1.29 15.37
N GLY A 13 -35.24 1.55 14.54
CA GLY A 13 -34.74 2.89 14.26
C GLY A 13 -35.17 3.37 12.89
N LYS A 14 -35.92 4.49 12.85
CA LYS A 14 -36.12 5.32 11.65
C LYS A 14 -34.76 5.75 11.09
N TYR A 15 -34.63 5.80 9.77
CA TYR A 15 -33.42 6.23 9.07
C TYR A 15 -33.01 7.64 9.52
N SER A 16 -31.89 7.77 10.22
CA SER A 16 -31.24 9.04 10.45
C SER A 16 -30.26 9.29 9.29
N GLU A 17 -30.33 10.43 8.62
CA GLU A 17 -29.42 10.87 7.55
C GLU A 17 -27.95 11.10 8.02
N GLY A 18 -27.57 10.59 9.20
CA GLY A 18 -26.23 10.71 9.77
C GLY A 18 -25.32 9.51 9.46
N TYR A 19 -24.01 9.73 9.57
CA TYR A 19 -23.01 8.67 9.42
C TYR A 19 -23.20 7.55 10.45
N ASP A 20 -23.24 6.31 9.98
CA ASP A 20 -23.25 5.14 10.86
C ASP A 20 -21.84 4.88 11.41
N LEU A 21 -21.58 5.37 12.63
CA LEU A 21 -20.31 5.19 13.34
C LEU A 21 -20.29 3.91 14.20
N ARG A 22 -21.22 2.96 13.99
CA ARG A 22 -21.25 1.73 14.80
C ARG A 22 -19.98 0.90 14.53
N PRO A 23 -19.24 0.52 15.59
CA PRO A 23 -18.02 -0.25 15.41
C PRO A 23 -18.33 -1.69 14.98
N VAL A 24 -17.56 -2.20 14.03
CA VAL A 24 -17.52 -3.62 13.72
C VAL A 24 -16.79 -4.33 14.86
N ARG A 25 -17.46 -5.27 15.52
CA ARG A 25 -16.88 -6.05 16.62
C ARG A 25 -16.31 -7.36 16.07
N SER A 26 -14.99 -7.49 16.09
CA SER A 26 -14.30 -8.75 15.81
C SER A 26 -13.33 -9.09 16.93
N ALA A 27 -13.20 -10.38 17.22
CA ALA A 27 -12.18 -10.86 18.15
C ALA A 27 -10.81 -10.84 17.46
N ARG A 28 -9.80 -10.26 18.11
CA ARG A 28 -8.40 -10.34 17.65
C ARG A 28 -7.82 -11.66 18.13
N ILE A 29 -7.55 -12.58 17.21
CA ILE A 29 -7.10 -13.94 17.50
C ILE A 29 -5.79 -14.18 16.75
N ALA A 30 -4.78 -14.74 17.42
CA ALA A 30 -3.46 -14.99 16.84
C ALA A 30 -2.85 -16.28 17.39
N GLY A 31 -1.85 -16.83 16.68
CA GLY A 31 -1.10 -17.99 17.14
C GLY A 31 -1.95 -19.26 17.27
N ARG A 32 -1.88 -19.94 18.43
CA ARG A 32 -2.54 -21.23 18.66
C ARG A 32 -4.06 -21.14 18.58
N THR A 33 -4.66 -20.09 19.13
CA THR A 33 -6.12 -19.90 19.12
C THR A 33 -6.65 -19.73 17.69
N LEU A 34 -5.89 -19.08 16.81
CA LEU A 34 -6.22 -18.95 15.39
C LEU A 34 -6.16 -20.31 14.68
N LYS A 35 -5.15 -21.14 14.98
CA LYS A 35 -5.02 -22.50 14.44
C LYS A 35 -6.22 -23.38 14.82
N PHE A 36 -6.62 -23.34 16.09
CA PHE A 36 -7.79 -24.10 16.56
C PHE A 36 -9.09 -23.61 15.91
N LEU A 37 -9.30 -22.30 15.81
CA LEU A 37 -10.47 -21.75 15.13
C LEU A 37 -10.50 -22.16 13.65
N ALA A 38 -9.36 -22.09 12.96
CA ALA A 38 -9.24 -22.51 11.57
C ALA A 38 -9.57 -24.01 11.39
N LEU A 39 -9.15 -24.86 12.34
CA LEU A 39 -9.50 -26.27 12.34
C LEU A 39 -11.01 -26.47 12.59
N ALA A 40 -11.59 -25.75 13.56
CA ALA A 40 -13.00 -25.84 13.90
C ALA A 40 -13.91 -25.41 12.74
N ILE A 41 -13.52 -24.40 11.95
CA ILE A 41 -14.26 -23.95 10.77
C ILE A 41 -14.30 -25.01 9.66
N ARG A 42 -13.36 -25.97 9.64
CA ARG A 42 -13.38 -27.06 8.65
C ARG A 42 -14.44 -28.12 8.94
N VAL A 43 -14.89 -28.25 10.20
CA VAL A 43 -15.93 -29.23 10.56
C VAL A 43 -17.31 -28.69 10.18
N PRO A 44 -18.11 -29.38 9.34
CA PRO A 44 -19.35 -28.84 8.76
C PRO A 44 -20.37 -28.31 9.78
N LEU A 45 -20.56 -29.02 10.91
CA LEU A 45 -21.49 -28.62 11.97
C LEU A 45 -21.02 -27.35 12.70
N LEU A 46 -19.75 -27.30 13.08
CA LEU A 46 -19.15 -26.14 13.74
C LEU A 46 -19.08 -24.93 12.81
N LYS A 47 -18.77 -25.12 11.52
CA LYS A 47 -18.75 -24.07 10.51
C LYS A 47 -20.05 -23.26 10.48
N GLY A 48 -21.19 -23.94 10.49
CA GLY A 48 -22.51 -23.30 10.46
C GLY A 48 -22.78 -22.45 11.71
N LEU A 49 -22.48 -22.98 12.90
CA LEU A 49 -22.68 -22.29 14.17
C LEU A 49 -21.72 -21.09 14.31
N ILE A 50 -20.43 -21.30 14.08
CA ILE A 50 -19.39 -20.26 14.15
C ILE A 50 -19.69 -19.15 13.14
N GLY A 51 -20.06 -19.51 11.90
CA GLY A 51 -20.43 -18.55 10.86
C GLY A 51 -21.61 -17.66 11.26
N ARG A 52 -22.66 -18.23 11.87
CA ARG A 52 -23.81 -17.45 12.37
C ARG A 52 -23.40 -16.43 13.43
N VAL A 53 -22.57 -16.83 14.39
CA VAL A 53 -22.09 -15.93 15.45
C VAL A 53 -21.23 -14.80 14.88
N ILE A 54 -20.31 -15.11 13.97
CA ILE A 54 -19.45 -14.10 13.32
C ILE A 54 -20.28 -13.11 12.50
N LEU A 55 -21.20 -13.60 11.67
CA LEU A 55 -22.07 -12.74 10.85
C LEU A 55 -22.95 -11.81 11.69
N TRP A 56 -23.33 -12.27 12.89
CA TRP A 56 -24.08 -11.46 13.84
C TRP A 56 -23.20 -10.38 14.50
N GLN A 57 -21.99 -10.73 14.94
CA GLN A 57 -21.03 -9.79 15.53
C GLN A 57 -20.56 -8.70 14.54
N LEU A 58 -20.39 -9.07 13.27
CA LEU A 58 -20.03 -8.15 12.19
C LEU A 58 -21.21 -7.28 11.72
N GLY A 59 -22.43 -7.53 12.21
CA GLY A 59 -23.62 -6.80 11.81
C GLY A 59 -24.14 -7.14 10.40
N VAL A 60 -23.53 -8.11 9.70
CA VAL A 60 -23.92 -8.54 8.35
C VAL A 60 -25.35 -9.11 8.33
N PHE A 61 -25.82 -9.68 9.44
CA PHE A 61 -27.21 -10.13 9.57
C PHE A 61 -28.24 -9.02 9.33
N ARG A 62 -27.87 -7.74 9.49
CA ARG A 62 -28.76 -6.60 9.23
C ARG A 62 -29.13 -6.48 7.75
N PHE A 63 -28.23 -6.84 6.84
CA PHE A 63 -28.52 -6.85 5.40
C PHE A 63 -29.62 -7.84 5.03
N ARG A 64 -29.81 -8.91 5.81
CA ARG A 64 -30.90 -9.87 5.57
C ARG A 64 -32.28 -9.31 5.92
N ARG A 65 -32.35 -8.24 6.72
CA ARG A 65 -33.59 -7.58 7.12
C ARG A 65 -33.89 -6.34 6.29
N HIS A 66 -32.95 -5.90 5.47
CA HIS A 66 -33.09 -4.71 4.66
C HIS A 66 -33.39 -5.10 3.21
N SER A 67 -34.49 -4.59 2.68
CA SER A 67 -34.84 -4.71 1.26
C SER A 67 -34.37 -3.43 0.56
N PRO A 68 -33.25 -3.46 -0.18
CA PRO A 68 -32.80 -2.30 -0.94
C PRO A 68 -33.82 -1.96 -2.02
N SER A 69 -34.05 -0.67 -2.26
CA SER A 69 -35.01 -0.20 -3.28
C SER A 69 -34.43 -0.11 -4.69
N GLY A 70 -33.12 -0.28 -4.86
CA GLY A 70 -32.43 -0.15 -6.14
C GLY A 70 -32.07 -1.50 -6.77
N GLU A 71 -31.82 -1.49 -8.09
CA GLU A 71 -31.32 -2.65 -8.82
C GLU A 71 -29.90 -3.03 -8.39
N ALA A 72 -29.59 -4.32 -8.48
CA ALA A 72 -28.26 -4.83 -8.15
C ALA A 72 -27.24 -4.41 -9.22
N VAL A 73 -26.35 -3.49 -8.86
CA VAL A 73 -25.22 -3.09 -9.70
C VAL A 73 -24.03 -3.99 -9.40
N MET A 74 -23.70 -4.90 -10.33
CA MET A 74 -22.69 -5.95 -10.13
C MET A 74 -21.24 -5.48 -10.39
N HIS A 75 -21.09 -4.36 -11.09
CA HIS A 75 -19.80 -3.73 -11.39
C HIS A 75 -19.95 -2.21 -11.27
N PRO A 76 -18.89 -1.47 -10.91
CA PRO A 76 -18.98 -0.02 -10.86
C PRO A 76 -19.41 0.54 -12.23
N VAL A 77 -20.56 1.23 -12.26
CA VAL A 77 -21.06 1.94 -13.46
C VAL A 77 -20.67 3.40 -13.30
N HIS A 78 -19.73 3.84 -14.13
CA HIS A 78 -19.31 5.23 -14.14
C HIS A 78 -20.14 6.02 -15.16
N PRO A 79 -20.66 7.20 -14.81
CA PRO A 79 -21.33 8.05 -15.79
C PRO A 79 -20.34 8.47 -16.88
N ASN A 80 -20.79 8.51 -18.14
CA ASN A 80 -19.96 8.85 -19.31
C ASN A 80 -19.42 10.30 -19.32
N GLN A 81 -19.78 11.12 -18.33
CA GLN A 81 -19.52 12.56 -18.31
C GLN A 81 -18.04 12.96 -18.08
N ARG A 82 -17.11 12.02 -17.92
CA ARG A 82 -15.69 12.32 -17.60
C ARG A 82 -14.66 11.60 -18.47
N GLN A 83 -15.04 11.13 -19.66
CA GLN A 83 -14.03 10.57 -20.57
C GLN A 83 -13.23 11.70 -21.21
N LEU A 84 -11.94 11.81 -20.86
CA LEU A 84 -11.02 12.72 -21.54
C LEU A 84 -10.97 12.37 -23.02
N THR A 85 -11.08 13.39 -23.88
CA THR A 85 -10.90 13.16 -25.32
C THR A 85 -9.47 12.69 -25.61
N LYS A 86 -9.27 11.95 -26.70
CA LYS A 86 -7.93 11.46 -27.10
C LYS A 86 -6.88 12.58 -27.19
N LYS A 87 -7.31 13.80 -27.51
CA LYS A 87 -6.45 14.99 -27.58
C LYS A 87 -6.05 15.47 -26.18
N GLU A 88 -7.00 15.63 -25.28
CA GLU A 88 -6.74 16.03 -23.88
C GLU A 88 -5.86 15.02 -23.15
N SER A 89 -6.08 13.72 -23.38
CA SER A 89 -5.25 12.64 -22.83
C SER A 89 -3.81 12.69 -23.32
N ARG A 90 -3.57 13.07 -24.57
CA ARG A 90 -2.20 13.24 -25.09
C ARG A 90 -1.50 14.43 -24.45
N ILE A 91 -2.23 15.53 -24.26
CA ILE A 91 -1.70 16.75 -23.64
C ILE A 91 -1.35 16.49 -22.17
N SER A 92 -2.20 15.79 -21.41
CA SER A 92 -1.93 15.46 -20.01
C SER A 92 -0.71 14.55 -19.84
N LEU A 93 -0.54 13.55 -20.72
CA LEU A 93 0.64 12.69 -20.74
C LEU A 93 1.90 13.49 -21.08
N GLN A 94 1.86 14.34 -22.11
CA GLN A 94 2.99 15.21 -22.46
C GLN A 94 3.38 16.12 -21.29
N HIS A 95 2.40 16.73 -20.64
CA HIS A 95 2.62 17.59 -19.48
C HIS A 95 3.24 16.80 -18.31
N PHE A 96 2.79 15.57 -18.06
CA PHE A 96 3.37 14.69 -17.04
C PHE A 96 4.85 14.40 -17.31
N PHE A 97 5.20 13.98 -18.54
CA PHE A 97 6.59 13.69 -18.91
C PHE A 97 7.46 14.94 -18.93
N GLN A 98 6.93 16.08 -19.36
CA GLN A 98 7.65 17.35 -19.35
C GLN A 98 7.92 17.81 -17.91
N SER A 99 6.92 17.75 -17.03
CA SER A 99 7.09 18.09 -15.61
C SER A 99 8.10 17.18 -14.90
N ALA A 100 8.10 15.87 -15.23
CA ALA A 100 9.09 14.94 -14.71
C ALA A 100 10.51 15.33 -15.17
N LYS A 101 10.70 15.68 -16.45
CA LYS A 101 12.00 16.17 -16.95
C LYS A 101 12.42 17.47 -16.27
N ASP A 102 11.50 18.42 -16.10
CA ASP A 102 11.80 19.75 -15.56
C ASP A 102 12.15 19.71 -14.07
N LYS A 103 11.50 18.86 -13.27
CA LYS A 103 11.85 18.68 -11.84
C LYS A 103 13.22 18.05 -11.62
N HIS A 104 13.71 17.27 -12.59
CA HIS A 104 14.98 16.54 -12.50
C HIS A 104 16.12 17.14 -13.34
N SER A 105 15.86 18.25 -14.05
CA SER A 105 16.89 19.01 -14.76
C SER A 105 17.92 19.61 -13.79
N PRO A 106 19.24 19.57 -14.14
CA PRO A 106 20.30 20.15 -13.30
C PRO A 106 20.09 21.63 -13.01
N ARG A 107 19.40 22.37 -13.90
CA ARG A 107 19.07 23.79 -13.75
C ARG A 107 18.08 24.05 -12.60
N THR A 108 17.16 23.13 -12.36
CA THR A 108 16.14 23.22 -11.29
C THR A 108 16.73 22.80 -9.95
N LYS A 109 17.65 21.81 -9.92
CA LYS A 109 18.44 21.47 -8.72
C LYS A 109 19.32 22.65 -8.27
N LEU A 110 19.97 23.35 -9.20
CA LEU A 110 20.73 24.59 -8.93
C LEU A 110 19.83 25.73 -8.41
N ALA A 111 18.61 25.89 -8.96
CA ALA A 111 17.66 26.91 -8.50
C ALA A 111 17.05 26.61 -7.11
N LEU A 112 16.80 25.33 -6.79
CA LEU A 112 16.38 24.88 -5.46
C LEU A 112 17.50 25.07 -4.42
N GLN A 113 18.75 24.74 -4.77
CA GLN A 113 19.92 25.01 -3.93
C GLN A 113 20.14 26.51 -3.68
N LYS A 114 19.93 27.36 -4.69
CA LYS A 114 20.01 28.83 -4.55
C LYS A 114 18.89 29.41 -3.68
N LYS A 115 17.69 28.79 -3.70
CA LYS A 115 16.55 29.19 -2.84
C LYS A 115 16.77 28.80 -1.38
N GLU A 116 17.49 27.72 -1.10
CA GLU A 116 17.87 27.31 0.25
C GLU A 116 19.00 28.16 0.85
N GLN A 117 19.93 28.66 0.04
CA GLN A 117 21.01 29.54 0.49
C GLN A 117 20.52 30.94 0.93
N GLY A 118 19.34 31.39 0.49
CA GLY A 118 18.76 32.69 0.85
C GLY A 118 18.04 32.73 2.22
N LYS A 119 17.93 31.60 2.93
CA LYS A 119 17.29 31.51 4.26
C LYS A 119 18.21 30.85 5.28
N LYS A 120 19.34 31.49 5.60
CA LYS A 120 20.14 31.12 6.78
C LYS A 120 20.11 32.26 7.81
N SER A 121 19.13 32.19 8.72
CA SER A 121 19.19 32.86 10.03
C SER A 121 18.89 31.84 11.14
N LYS A 122 19.96 31.50 11.86
CA LYS A 122 20.07 30.94 13.23
C LYS A 122 19.07 29.85 13.69
N SER A 123 19.52 28.60 13.67
CA SER A 123 19.50 27.66 14.82
C SER A 123 20.17 26.33 14.39
N GLN A 124 21.17 25.88 15.14
CA GLN A 124 21.87 24.60 14.93
C GLN A 124 21.02 23.43 15.44
N LYS A 125 21.04 22.30 14.70
CA LYS A 125 21.44 20.94 15.14
C LYS A 125 20.57 19.85 14.49
N SER A 126 21.17 19.16 13.50
CA SER A 126 20.92 17.78 13.06
C SER A 126 19.47 17.28 12.98
N SER A 127 18.77 17.69 11.92
CA SER A 127 17.72 16.86 11.31
C SER A 127 17.72 17.13 9.82
N GLU A 128 18.87 16.97 9.18
CA GLU A 128 18.90 16.85 7.73
C GLU A 128 18.13 15.56 7.44
N MET A 129 16.89 15.68 6.96
CA MET A 129 16.11 14.52 6.52
C MET A 129 17.00 13.73 5.57
N GLU A 130 17.42 12.53 5.96
CA GLU A 130 18.18 11.65 5.09
C GLU A 130 17.40 11.51 3.77
N LYS A 131 17.99 12.08 2.72
CA LYS A 131 17.35 12.12 1.42
C LYS A 131 17.54 10.75 0.77
N VAL A 132 16.46 9.98 0.67
CA VAL A 132 16.45 8.72 -0.07
C VAL A 132 16.74 8.98 -1.55
N GLU A 133 17.66 8.21 -2.13
CA GLU A 133 18.03 8.33 -3.54
C GLU A 133 16.85 7.95 -4.44
N GLY A 134 16.54 8.82 -5.40
CA GLY A 134 15.50 8.57 -6.40
C GLY A 134 16.05 7.96 -7.69
N VAL A 135 15.15 7.56 -8.59
CA VAL A 135 15.49 7.00 -9.92
C VAL A 135 16.48 7.88 -10.70
N PHE A 136 16.28 9.20 -10.65
CA PHE A 136 17.14 10.14 -11.36
C PHE A 136 18.53 10.30 -10.74
N ASP A 137 18.69 10.03 -9.45
CA ASP A 137 20.00 10.08 -8.81
C ASP A 137 20.85 8.88 -9.27
N PHE A 138 20.25 7.68 -9.35
CA PHE A 138 20.89 6.51 -9.98
C PHE A 138 21.17 6.72 -11.47
N HIS A 139 20.22 7.28 -12.22
CA HIS A 139 20.43 7.57 -13.65
C HIS A 139 21.62 8.49 -13.88
N ASN A 140 21.70 9.60 -13.13
CA ASN A 140 22.84 10.51 -13.21
C ASN A 140 24.15 9.82 -12.79
N ALA A 141 24.12 8.99 -11.74
CA ALA A 141 25.29 8.26 -11.27
C ALA A 141 25.80 7.23 -12.31
N TYR A 142 24.91 6.59 -13.07
CA TYR A 142 25.27 5.73 -14.20
C TYR A 142 25.93 6.53 -15.33
N LEU A 143 25.34 7.66 -15.72
CA LEU A 143 25.91 8.53 -16.78
C LEU A 143 27.28 9.11 -16.39
N GLN A 144 27.48 9.40 -15.11
CA GLN A 144 28.72 9.94 -14.57
C GLN A 144 29.77 8.86 -14.28
N GLY A 145 29.41 7.58 -14.40
CA GLY A 145 30.30 6.44 -14.12
C GLY A 145 30.61 6.24 -12.64
N PHE A 146 29.88 6.88 -11.72
CA PHE A 146 30.06 6.71 -10.27
C PHE A 146 29.67 5.31 -9.78
N THR A 147 28.71 4.69 -10.44
CA THR A 147 28.27 3.31 -10.18
C THR A 147 27.76 2.70 -11.48
N THR A 148 27.71 1.38 -11.54
CA THR A 148 27.07 0.66 -12.66
C THR A 148 25.78 -0.03 -12.21
N PRO A 149 24.84 -0.31 -13.12
CA PRO A 149 23.66 -1.13 -12.82
C PRO A 149 24.04 -2.49 -12.19
N LEU A 150 25.14 -3.11 -12.64
CA LEU A 150 25.63 -4.37 -12.08
C LEU A 150 26.06 -4.24 -10.61
N GLN A 151 26.78 -3.17 -10.24
CA GLN A 151 27.17 -2.92 -8.85
C GLN A 151 25.96 -2.67 -7.95
N VAL A 152 24.97 -1.93 -8.45
CA VAL A 152 23.71 -1.70 -7.73
C VAL A 152 22.96 -3.01 -7.53
N ALA A 153 22.85 -3.85 -8.56
CA ALA A 153 22.20 -5.14 -8.48
C ALA A 153 22.90 -6.08 -7.48
N GLN A 154 24.23 -6.15 -7.50
CA GLN A 154 24.99 -6.94 -6.54
C GLN A 154 24.72 -6.49 -5.09
N ARG A 155 24.82 -5.18 -4.83
CA ARG A 155 24.54 -4.62 -3.51
C ARG A 155 23.11 -4.88 -3.06
N PHE A 156 22.15 -4.78 -3.97
CA PHE A 156 20.74 -5.09 -3.70
C PHE A 156 20.55 -6.55 -3.26
N LEU A 157 21.19 -7.49 -3.96
CA LEU A 157 21.13 -8.91 -3.60
C LEU A 157 21.81 -9.20 -2.26
N ASP A 158 22.93 -8.56 -1.97
CA ASP A 158 23.63 -8.72 -0.69
C ASP A 158 22.77 -8.20 0.48
N VAL A 159 22.07 -7.08 0.30
CA VAL A 159 21.10 -6.58 1.27
C VAL A 159 19.96 -7.57 1.49
N ILE A 160 19.35 -8.10 0.41
CA ILE A 160 18.28 -9.11 0.55
C ILE A 160 18.77 -10.32 1.33
N ARG A 161 19.93 -10.89 0.96
CA ARG A 161 20.50 -12.05 1.65
C ARG A 161 20.76 -11.77 3.12
N SER A 162 21.38 -10.63 3.44
CA SER A 162 21.63 -10.25 4.84
C SER A 162 20.34 -10.10 5.66
N MET A 163 19.24 -9.63 5.06
CA MET A 163 17.94 -9.54 5.71
C MET A 163 17.31 -10.93 5.93
N GLU A 164 17.43 -11.82 4.95
CA GLU A 164 16.90 -13.18 5.00
C GLU A 164 17.70 -14.09 5.95
N GLU A 165 19.01 -13.89 6.08
CA GLU A 165 19.90 -14.65 6.97
C GLU A 165 19.91 -14.12 8.42
N SER A 166 19.23 -13.00 8.69
CA SER A 166 19.16 -12.41 10.02
C SER A 166 18.39 -13.29 11.02
N ALA A 167 18.64 -13.09 12.31
CA ALA A 167 18.02 -13.86 13.40
C ALA A 167 16.47 -13.78 13.40
N VAL A 168 15.92 -12.70 12.85
CA VAL A 168 14.48 -12.55 12.57
C VAL A 168 14.36 -12.33 11.06
N PRO A 169 14.26 -13.41 10.27
CA PRO A 169 14.41 -13.33 8.81
C PRO A 169 13.32 -12.45 8.22
N LEU A 170 13.73 -11.32 7.64
CA LEU A 170 12.84 -10.43 6.91
C LEU A 170 12.90 -10.82 5.43
N LYS A 171 11.73 -11.14 4.87
CA LYS A 171 11.58 -11.51 3.47
C LYS A 171 10.93 -10.36 2.71
N PRO A 172 11.70 -9.41 2.15
CA PRO A 172 11.15 -8.26 1.44
C PRO A 172 10.46 -8.66 0.13
N MET A 173 10.86 -9.78 -0.46
CA MET A 173 10.28 -10.33 -1.69
C MET A 173 9.81 -11.76 -1.44
N MET A 174 8.69 -12.15 -2.06
CA MET A 174 8.22 -13.53 -2.00
C MET A 174 9.04 -14.47 -2.92
N MET A 175 9.57 -13.93 -4.02
CA MET A 175 10.30 -14.69 -5.04
C MET A 175 11.27 -13.77 -5.79
N TRP A 176 12.50 -14.22 -6.02
CA TRP A 176 13.53 -13.52 -6.79
C TRP A 176 14.56 -14.53 -7.34
N ASP A 177 15.20 -14.21 -8.48
CA ASP A 177 16.29 -15.01 -9.06
C ASP A 177 17.54 -14.13 -9.22
N ALA A 178 18.59 -14.48 -8.47
CA ALA A 178 19.87 -13.78 -8.50
C ALA A 178 20.47 -13.73 -9.91
N LYS A 179 20.36 -14.83 -10.66
CA LYS A 179 21.01 -14.97 -11.97
C LYS A 179 20.34 -14.06 -13.00
N ASP A 180 19.01 -14.06 -13.03
CA ASP A 180 18.24 -13.19 -13.93
C ASP A 180 18.47 -11.71 -13.60
N ILE A 181 18.44 -11.33 -12.32
CA ILE A 181 18.70 -9.94 -11.88
C ILE A 181 20.10 -9.48 -12.33
N LEU A 182 21.14 -10.29 -12.08
CA LEU A 182 22.51 -9.95 -12.48
C LEU A 182 22.66 -9.91 -14.00
N HIS A 183 22.03 -10.83 -14.72
CA HIS A 183 22.07 -10.86 -16.18
C HIS A 183 21.45 -9.59 -16.79
N GLN A 184 20.28 -9.15 -16.29
CA GLN A 184 19.65 -7.91 -16.74
C GLN A 184 20.49 -6.68 -16.41
N ALA A 185 21.13 -6.67 -15.24
CA ALA A 185 22.00 -5.59 -14.82
C ALA A 185 23.28 -5.50 -15.66
N GLU A 186 23.85 -6.64 -16.06
CA GLU A 186 24.99 -6.71 -16.97
C GLU A 186 24.63 -6.16 -18.35
N LEU A 187 23.50 -6.60 -18.93
CA LEU A 187 22.99 -6.08 -20.20
C LEU A 187 22.72 -4.57 -20.11
N SER A 188 22.23 -4.08 -18.97
CA SER A 188 22.01 -2.66 -18.77
C SER A 188 23.30 -1.85 -18.60
N THR A 189 24.38 -2.46 -18.12
CA THR A 189 25.69 -1.80 -17.97
C THR A 189 26.39 -1.65 -19.32
N LYS A 190 26.11 -2.56 -20.26
CA LYS A 190 26.66 -2.55 -21.63
C LYS A 190 25.98 -1.56 -22.58
N ARG A 191 24.82 -1.01 -22.22
CA ARG A 191 24.05 -0.03 -23.01
C ARG A 191 24.53 1.38 -22.72
#